data_AF-A0A6G1KXM6-F1
#
_entry.id   AF-A0A6G1KXM6-F1
#
_cell.length_a   1.000
_cell.length_b   1.000
_cell.length_c   1.000
_cell.angle_alpha   90.00
_cell.angle_beta   90.00
_cell.angle_gamma   90.00
#
_symmetry.space_group_name_H-M   'P 1'
#
loop_
_entity.id
_entity.type
_entity.pdbx_description
1 polymer ?
#
loop_
_entity_poly.entity_id
_entity_poly.type
_entity_poly.pdbx_seq_one_letter_code
_entity_poly.pdbx_strand_id
1 'polypeptide(L)'
;MPWSSSVSHTRLITRAALGIGRVSAEITASLGAQLALADINVKELAKTNEIWSGLQFEQNPRTYNITRAGILHLQPGSSIVNVTSLGPKQIRDNAVAPSYISTATNAGVLAEPEAVAKQVEEIAMGRIGTAGEIAHVVAFSPAREEARYTSGSVVEISGGRT
;
A
#
# COMPACT_ATOMS: atom_id res chain seq x y z
N MET A 1 4.43 16.08 22.51
CA MET A 1 4.19 14.93 23.42
C MET A 1 4.99 13.75 22.90
N PRO A 2 5.68 12.98 23.76
CA PRO A 2 6.32 11.74 23.34
C PRO A 2 5.26 10.70 22.97
N TRP A 3 5.52 9.94 21.92
CA TRP A 3 4.69 8.80 21.49
C TRP A 3 4.62 7.76 22.62
N SER A 4 3.42 7.46 23.13
CA SER A 4 3.24 6.40 24.11
C SER A 4 2.96 5.07 23.40
N SER A 5 3.67 4.01 23.78
CA SER A 5 3.51 2.64 23.28
C SER A 5 2.12 2.00 23.56
N SER A 6 1.23 2.69 24.27
CA SER A 6 -0.11 2.23 24.66
C SER A 6 -1.23 2.65 23.70
N VAL A 7 -0.95 3.42 22.64
CA VAL A 7 -1.98 3.83 21.67
C VAL A 7 -2.06 2.81 20.54
N SER A 8 -3.24 2.21 20.37
CA SER A 8 -3.56 1.40 19.19
C SER A 8 -3.53 2.29 17.96
N HIS A 9 -2.50 2.16 17.13
CA HIS A 9 -2.35 2.95 15.91
C HIS A 9 -3.24 2.35 14.80
N THR A 10 -4.24 3.09 14.35
CA THR A 10 -5.09 2.71 13.22
C THR A 10 -4.38 2.97 11.89
N ARG A 11 -4.38 1.98 10.99
CA ARG A 11 -3.70 2.03 9.69
C ARG A 11 -4.72 2.13 8.57
N LEU A 12 -4.72 3.26 7.84
CA LEU A 12 -5.56 3.44 6.65
C LEU A 12 -4.92 2.77 5.43
N ILE A 13 -5.63 1.82 4.84
CA ILE A 13 -5.22 1.16 3.58
C ILE A 13 -6.24 1.50 2.51
N THR A 14 -5.78 2.18 1.47
CA THR A 14 -6.58 2.47 0.29
C THR A 14 -6.39 1.39 -0.77
N ARG A 15 -7.37 1.25 -1.68
CA ARG A 15 -7.43 0.15 -2.66
C ARG A 15 -7.36 -1.25 -2.00
N ALA A 16 -8.01 -1.38 -0.83
CA ALA A 16 -7.93 -2.56 0.01
C ALA A 16 -8.75 -3.77 -0.48
N ALA A 17 -9.50 -3.65 -1.58
CA ALA A 17 -10.37 -4.74 -2.03
C ALA A 17 -9.61 -5.86 -2.73
N LEU A 18 -8.52 -5.57 -3.43
CA LEU A 18 -7.79 -6.53 -4.26
C LEU A 18 -6.27 -6.27 -4.29
N GLY A 19 -5.52 -7.24 -4.80
CA GLY A 19 -4.09 -7.11 -5.09
C GLY A 19 -3.26 -6.77 -3.85
N ILE A 20 -2.31 -5.84 -4.01
CA ILE A 20 -1.38 -5.44 -2.95
C ILE A 20 -2.11 -4.86 -1.74
N GLY A 21 -3.15 -4.04 -1.94
CA GLY A 21 -3.88 -3.41 -0.85
C GLY A 21 -4.58 -4.42 0.05
N ARG A 22 -5.21 -5.45 -0.54
CA ARG A 22 -5.83 -6.54 0.22
C ARG A 22 -4.80 -7.36 1.00
N VAL A 23 -3.72 -7.80 0.36
CA VAL A 23 -2.66 -8.59 1.04
C VAL A 23 -1.99 -7.76 2.14
N SER A 24 -1.83 -6.45 1.91
CA SER A 24 -1.35 -5.52 2.93
C SER A 24 -2.31 -5.49 4.12
N ALA A 25 -3.62 -5.39 3.90
CA ALA A 25 -4.61 -5.44 4.97
C ALA A 25 -4.56 -6.75 5.75
N GLU A 26 -4.47 -7.89 5.06
CA GLU A 26 -4.41 -9.22 5.67
C GLU A 26 -3.18 -9.41 6.56
N ILE A 27 -1.97 -9.09 6.06
CA ILE A 27 -0.73 -9.19 6.84
C ILE A 27 -0.71 -8.18 7.98
N THR A 28 -1.22 -6.99 7.74
CA THR A 28 -1.24 -5.91 8.74
C THR A 28 -2.22 -6.25 9.87
N ALA A 29 -3.37 -6.86 9.57
CA ALA A 29 -4.31 -7.39 10.55
C ALA A 29 -3.73 -8.57 11.34
N SER A 30 -3.05 -9.51 10.68
CA SER A 30 -2.45 -10.68 11.36
C SER A 30 -1.37 -10.30 12.37
N LEU A 31 -0.77 -9.11 12.20
CA LEU A 31 0.16 -8.50 13.15
C LEU A 31 -0.53 -7.72 14.29
N GLY A 32 -1.86 -7.82 14.42
CA GLY A 32 -2.63 -7.23 15.53
C GLY A 32 -2.93 -5.74 15.38
N ALA A 33 -2.77 -5.16 14.19
CA ALA A 33 -3.04 -3.75 13.97
C ALA A 33 -4.53 -3.45 13.84
N GLN A 34 -4.94 -2.25 14.26
CA GLN A 34 -6.23 -1.70 13.86
C GLN A 34 -6.12 -1.14 12.45
N LEU A 35 -7.12 -1.40 11.60
CA LEU A 35 -7.17 -0.96 10.22
C LEU A 35 -8.32 0.04 9.96
N ALA A 36 -8.19 0.78 8.88
CA ALA A 36 -9.28 1.49 8.23
C ALA A 36 -9.16 1.14 6.75
N LEU A 37 -10.15 0.46 6.18
CA LEU A 37 -10.04 -0.04 4.80
C LEU A 37 -10.92 0.80 3.88
N ALA A 38 -10.38 1.13 2.71
CA ALA A 38 -11.04 1.99 1.74
C ALA A 38 -10.82 1.46 0.30
N ASP A 39 -11.91 1.22 -0.43
CA ASP A 39 -11.87 0.89 -1.87
C ASP A 39 -13.14 1.37 -2.59
N ILE A 40 -13.06 1.59 -3.91
CA ILE A 40 -14.22 1.87 -4.77
C ILE A 40 -15.02 0.59 -5.07
N ASN A 41 -14.35 -0.56 -5.09
CA ASN A 41 -15.00 -1.85 -5.24
C ASN A 41 -15.53 -2.33 -3.89
N VAL A 42 -16.66 -1.74 -3.48
CA VAL A 42 -17.29 -2.01 -2.18
C VAL A 42 -17.64 -3.49 -1.99
N LYS A 43 -18.00 -4.20 -3.07
CA LYS A 43 -18.33 -5.64 -3.02
C LYS A 43 -17.12 -6.49 -2.66
N GLU A 44 -15.98 -6.26 -3.30
CA GLU A 44 -14.75 -6.98 -2.97
C GLU A 44 -14.13 -6.51 -1.65
N LEU A 45 -14.29 -5.22 -1.30
CA LEU A 45 -13.88 -4.68 0.00
C LEU A 45 -14.59 -5.37 1.17
N ALA A 46 -15.87 -5.71 1.01
CA ALA A 46 -16.62 -6.45 2.02
C ALA A 46 -15.96 -7.79 2.37
N LYS A 47 -15.39 -8.48 1.37
CA LYS A 47 -14.65 -9.75 1.59
C LYS A 47 -13.35 -9.52 2.37
N THR A 48 -12.66 -8.40 2.14
CA THR A 48 -11.49 -8.05 2.97
C THR A 48 -11.93 -7.70 4.40
N ASN A 49 -13.10 -7.07 4.58
CA ASN A 49 -13.65 -6.75 5.90
C ASN A 49 -14.07 -7.99 6.70
N GLU A 50 -14.48 -9.09 6.07
CA GLU A 50 -14.78 -10.35 6.77
C GLU A 50 -13.55 -10.89 7.53
N ILE A 51 -12.34 -10.50 7.12
CA ILE A 51 -11.08 -10.92 7.73
C ILE A 51 -10.78 -10.11 9.02
N TRP A 52 -11.44 -8.95 9.21
CA TRP A 52 -11.18 -8.07 10.35
C TRP A 52 -12.38 -7.22 10.78
N SER A 53 -12.80 -7.36 12.04
CA SER A 53 -13.99 -6.71 12.62
C SER A 53 -13.69 -5.34 13.25
N GLY A 54 -13.20 -4.37 12.49
CA GLY A 54 -12.94 -3.03 13.03
C GLY A 54 -13.55 -1.87 12.24
N LEU A 55 -13.02 -0.66 12.49
CA LEU A 55 -13.62 0.60 12.05
C LEU A 55 -13.74 0.67 10.52
N GLN A 56 -14.98 0.74 10.04
CA GLN A 56 -15.30 0.95 8.64
C GLN A 56 -15.44 2.45 8.39
N PHE A 57 -14.73 2.93 7.38
CA PHE A 57 -14.88 4.30 6.91
C PHE A 57 -15.51 4.28 5.52
N GLU A 58 -16.64 4.97 5.38
CA GLU A 58 -17.24 5.21 4.08
C GLU A 58 -16.32 6.17 3.30
N GLN A 59 -15.87 5.75 2.11
CA GLN A 59 -14.99 6.55 1.27
C GLN A 59 -15.66 7.90 0.97
N ASN A 60 -14.96 9.01 1.25
CA ASN A 60 -15.41 10.30 0.78
C ASN A 60 -15.11 10.40 -0.74
N PRO A 61 -16.13 10.39 -1.62
CA PRO A 61 -15.91 10.40 -3.05
C PRO A 61 -15.19 11.68 -3.52
N ARG A 62 -15.26 12.79 -2.76
CA ARG A 62 -14.52 14.02 -3.06
C ARG A 62 -13.01 13.84 -2.91
N THR A 63 -12.54 13.19 -1.85
CA THR A 63 -11.09 12.98 -1.62
C THR A 63 -10.49 12.04 -2.66
N TYR A 64 -11.25 11.00 -3.04
CA TYR A 64 -10.89 10.12 -4.16
C TYR A 64 -10.83 10.89 -5.50
N ASN A 65 -11.83 11.73 -5.79
CA ASN A 65 -11.87 12.50 -7.03
C ASN A 65 -10.73 13.53 -7.12
N ILE A 66 -10.36 14.17 -6.00
CA ILE A 66 -9.22 15.12 -5.95
C ILE A 66 -7.90 14.39 -6.21
N THR A 67 -7.66 13.25 -5.55
CA THR A 67 -6.44 12.45 -5.79
C THR A 67 -6.39 11.89 -7.21
N ARG A 68 -7.52 11.44 -7.78
CA ARG A 68 -7.64 11.04 -9.20
C ARG A 68 -7.38 12.17 -10.18
N ALA A 69 -7.83 13.40 -9.89
CA ALA A 69 -7.55 14.57 -10.72
C ALA A 69 -6.04 14.92 -10.70
N GLY A 70 -5.38 14.70 -9.56
CA GLY A 70 -3.93 14.83 -9.43
C GLY A 70 -3.15 13.84 -10.29
N ILE A 71 -3.58 12.57 -10.35
CA ILE A 71 -2.89 11.51 -11.10
C ILE A 71 -2.69 11.85 -12.59
N LEU A 72 -3.64 12.54 -13.23
CA LEU A 72 -3.51 12.93 -14.64
C LEU A 72 -2.36 13.92 -14.91
N HIS A 73 -1.89 14.61 -13.87
CA HIS A 73 -0.81 15.60 -13.94
C HIS A 73 0.52 15.05 -13.40
N LEU A 74 0.55 13.77 -13.02
CA LEU A 74 1.75 13.09 -12.55
C LEU A 74 2.28 12.14 -13.63
N GLN A 75 3.59 11.92 -13.64
CA GLN A 75 4.16 10.87 -14.48
C GLN A 75 3.71 9.49 -13.98
N PRO A 76 3.46 8.50 -14.86
CA PRO A 76 3.16 7.13 -14.44
C PRO A 76 4.18 6.62 -13.41
N GLY A 77 3.71 6.04 -12.30
CA GLY A 77 4.56 5.58 -11.21
C GLY A 77 4.95 6.64 -10.17
N SER A 78 4.52 7.89 -10.34
CA SER A 78 4.73 8.95 -9.34
C SER A 78 4.02 8.67 -8.03
N SER A 79 4.66 9.02 -6.92
CA SER A 79 4.12 8.93 -5.56
C SER A 79 3.93 10.33 -4.95
N ILE A 80 2.88 10.52 -4.16
CA ILE A 80 2.68 11.72 -3.36
C ILE A 80 2.88 11.35 -1.89
N VAL A 81 3.67 12.15 -1.17
CA VAL A 81 3.82 12.07 0.28
C VAL A 81 3.64 13.47 0.87
N ASN A 82 2.75 13.62 1.85
CA ASN A 82 2.36 14.90 2.43
C ASN A 82 2.70 14.95 3.93
N VAL A 83 3.94 15.27 4.25
CA VAL A 83 4.39 15.31 5.65
C VAL A 83 4.04 16.60 6.38
N THR A 84 3.99 17.74 5.71
CA THR A 84 3.85 19.06 6.35
C THR A 84 2.48 19.26 6.98
N SER A 85 1.42 18.78 6.33
CA SER A 85 0.05 18.91 6.85
C SER A 85 -0.37 17.77 7.78
N LEU A 86 0.37 16.65 7.79
CA LEU A 86 0.09 15.45 8.58
C LEU A 86 0.95 15.35 9.86
N GLY A 87 2.19 15.84 9.81
CA GLY A 87 3.13 15.82 10.95
C GLY A 87 2.58 16.48 12.23
N PRO A 88 1.97 17.68 12.17
CA PRO A 88 1.36 18.30 13.34
C PRO A 88 0.21 17.49 13.96
N LYS A 89 -0.42 16.59 13.19
CA LYS A 89 -1.46 15.66 13.64
C LYS A 89 -0.89 14.33 14.12
N GLN A 90 0.44 14.21 14.19
CA GLN A 90 1.17 12.99 14.53
C GLN A 90 0.87 11.82 13.58
N ILE A 91 0.54 12.12 12.32
CA ILE A 91 0.33 11.14 11.26
C ILE A 91 1.61 11.06 10.42
N ARG A 92 2.09 9.83 10.21
CA ARG A 92 3.22 9.53 9.33
C ARG A 92 2.71 9.16 7.95
N ASP A 93 3.39 9.65 6.93
CA ASP A 93 3.06 9.39 5.54
C ASP A 93 4.31 8.90 4.81
N ASN A 94 4.22 7.74 4.18
CA ASN A 94 5.28 7.17 3.35
C ASN A 94 4.61 6.46 2.17
N ALA A 95 5.27 6.48 1.02
CA ALA A 95 4.85 5.71 -0.14
C ALA A 95 5.70 4.44 -0.27
N VAL A 96 5.09 3.40 -0.83
CA VAL A 96 5.80 2.20 -1.28
C VAL A 96 5.62 2.12 -2.79
N ALA A 97 6.73 2.03 -3.51
CA ALA A 97 6.78 2.02 -4.97
C ALA A 97 7.23 0.63 -5.46
N PRO A 98 6.28 -0.30 -5.67
CA PRO A 98 6.60 -1.61 -6.21
C PRO A 98 6.91 -1.56 -7.71
N SER A 99 7.78 -2.47 -8.18
CA SER A 99 7.94 -2.76 -9.62
C SER A 99 6.92 -3.80 -10.10
N TYR A 100 7.30 -4.73 -10.98
CA TYR A 100 6.42 -5.81 -11.43
C TYR A 100 6.17 -6.81 -10.31
N ILE A 101 4.90 -6.90 -9.90
CA ILE A 101 4.43 -7.78 -8.83
C ILE A 101 3.34 -8.70 -9.35
N SER A 102 3.47 -9.98 -8.98
CA SER A 102 2.46 -11.00 -9.22
C SER A 102 1.23 -10.73 -8.37
N THR A 103 0.21 -10.14 -8.99
CA THR A 103 -1.07 -9.79 -8.37
C THR A 103 -2.22 -10.10 -9.33
N ALA A 104 -3.43 -10.27 -8.79
CA ALA A 104 -4.64 -10.43 -9.60
C ALA A 104 -4.87 -9.27 -10.58
N THR A 105 -4.43 -8.06 -10.24
CA THR A 105 -4.55 -6.87 -11.10
C THR A 105 -3.61 -6.94 -12.32
N ASN A 106 -2.51 -7.71 -12.23
CA ASN A 106 -1.56 -7.92 -13.32
C ASN A 106 -1.80 -9.23 -14.08
N ALA A 107 -2.90 -9.96 -13.81
CA ALA A 107 -3.15 -11.28 -14.38
C ALA A 107 -3.06 -11.33 -15.92
N GLY A 108 -3.49 -10.28 -16.62
CA GLY A 108 -3.38 -10.21 -18.08
C GLY A 108 -1.94 -10.15 -18.59
N VAL A 109 -1.06 -9.42 -17.90
CA VAL A 109 0.38 -9.36 -18.25
C VAL A 109 1.08 -10.67 -17.88
N LEU A 110 0.69 -11.27 -16.76
CA LEU A 110 1.26 -12.52 -16.26
C LEU A 110 0.86 -13.75 -17.10
N ALA A 111 -0.21 -13.65 -17.88
CA ALA A 111 -0.67 -14.69 -18.79
C ALA A 111 0.20 -14.80 -20.06
N GLU A 112 1.05 -13.81 -20.33
CA GLU A 112 1.91 -13.73 -21.53
C GLU A 112 3.37 -14.00 -21.16
N PRO A 113 3.91 -15.22 -21.41
CA PRO A 113 5.25 -15.60 -20.97
C PRO A 113 6.36 -14.71 -21.55
N GLU A 114 6.22 -14.25 -22.78
CA GLU A 114 7.20 -13.36 -23.41
C GLU A 114 7.21 -11.97 -22.75
N ALA A 115 6.04 -11.45 -22.38
CA ALA A 115 5.93 -10.19 -21.67
C ALA A 115 6.59 -10.31 -20.29
N VAL A 116 6.34 -11.41 -19.57
CA VAL A 116 6.97 -11.71 -18.29
C VAL A 116 8.49 -11.79 -18.41
N ALA A 117 9.01 -12.50 -19.42
CA ALA A 117 10.45 -12.65 -19.63
C ALA A 117 11.14 -11.29 -19.81
N LYS A 118 10.57 -10.40 -20.65
CA LYS A 118 11.09 -9.04 -20.84
C LYS A 118 11.13 -8.24 -19.53
N GLN A 119 10.12 -8.40 -18.67
CA GLN A 119 10.15 -7.71 -17.37
C GLN A 119 11.22 -8.26 -16.44
N VAL A 120 11.46 -9.57 -16.47
CA VAL A 120 12.45 -10.26 -15.63
C VAL A 120 13.88 -9.90 -16.02
N GLU A 121 14.16 -9.71 -17.31
CA GLU A 121 15.48 -9.29 -17.80
C GLU A 121 15.96 -7.96 -17.18
N GLU A 122 15.04 -7.04 -16.91
CA GLU A 122 15.35 -5.76 -16.27
C GLU A 122 15.48 -5.86 -14.75
N ILE A 123 15.10 -6.99 -14.11
CA ILE A 123 15.11 -7.16 -12.65
C ILE A 123 16.38 -7.91 -12.24
N ALA A 124 17.26 -7.26 -11.46
CA ALA A 124 18.51 -7.88 -11.00
C ALA A 124 18.31 -9.19 -10.21
N MET A 125 17.21 -9.32 -9.46
CA MET A 125 16.85 -10.56 -8.76
C MET A 125 16.34 -11.69 -9.68
N GLY A 126 16.18 -11.44 -10.98
CA GLY A 126 15.80 -12.44 -11.98
C GLY A 126 14.38 -12.99 -11.81
N ARG A 127 13.50 -12.28 -11.10
CA ARG A 127 12.09 -12.70 -10.92
C ARG A 127 11.16 -11.52 -10.62
N ILE A 128 9.89 -11.72 -10.92
CA ILE A 128 8.79 -10.85 -10.48
C ILE A 128 8.59 -11.01 -8.96
N GLY A 129 8.30 -9.91 -8.27
CA GLY A 129 7.99 -9.93 -6.84
C GLY A 129 6.56 -10.42 -6.55
N THR A 130 6.26 -10.67 -5.28
CA THR A 130 4.93 -11.11 -4.82
C THR A 130 4.23 -10.02 -4.04
N ALA A 131 2.89 -10.05 -4.00
CA ALA A 131 2.12 -9.11 -3.20
C ALA A 131 2.51 -9.15 -1.71
N GLY A 132 2.88 -10.33 -1.20
CA GLY A 132 3.35 -10.52 0.18
C GLY A 132 4.65 -9.75 0.47
N GLU A 133 5.62 -9.76 -0.44
CA GLU A 133 6.87 -9.00 -0.28
C GLU A 133 6.63 -7.49 -0.15
N ILE A 134 5.68 -6.95 -0.92
CA ILE A 134 5.29 -5.55 -0.81
C ILE A 134 4.56 -5.30 0.52
N ALA A 135 3.60 -6.16 0.84
CA ALA A 135 2.79 -6.05 2.06
C ALA A 135 3.64 -6.14 3.34
N HIS A 136 4.73 -6.91 3.35
CA HIS A 136 5.65 -6.95 4.48
C HIS A 136 6.38 -5.62 4.71
N VAL A 137 6.75 -4.91 3.65
CA VAL A 137 7.35 -3.57 3.77
C VAL A 137 6.31 -2.53 4.21
N VAL A 138 5.08 -2.62 3.70
CA VAL A 138 3.94 -1.82 4.17
C VAL A 138 3.63 -2.10 5.65
N ALA A 139 3.79 -3.34 6.11
CA ALA A 139 3.62 -3.72 7.50
C ALA A 139 4.80 -3.31 8.40
N PHE A 140 5.96 -2.98 7.83
CA PHE A 140 7.14 -2.51 8.55
C PHE A 140 7.13 -0.98 8.70
N SER A 141 7.11 -0.25 7.58
CA SER A 141 7.47 1.19 7.53
C SER A 141 6.47 2.13 8.26
N PRO A 142 5.15 2.12 7.99
CA PRO A 142 4.17 2.93 8.70
C PRO A 142 3.66 2.32 10.02
N ALA A 143 4.15 1.17 10.44
CA ALA A 143 3.38 0.26 11.29
C ALA A 143 4.06 -0.16 12.60
N ARG A 144 5.37 0.06 12.72
CA ARG A 144 6.23 -0.44 13.79
C ARG A 144 6.85 0.72 14.60
N GLU A 145 7.10 0.50 15.89
CA GLU A 145 7.76 1.47 16.79
C GLU A 145 9.19 1.77 16.34
N GLU A 146 9.82 0.75 15.75
CA GLU A 146 11.14 0.77 15.15
C GLU A 146 11.23 1.75 13.96
N ALA A 147 10.09 2.07 13.34
CA ALA A 147 9.99 2.97 12.19
C ALA A 147 9.35 4.33 12.56
N ARG A 148 9.29 4.71 13.84
CA ARG A 148 8.60 5.95 14.29
C ARG A 148 9.13 7.26 13.71
N TYR A 149 10.33 7.26 13.12
CA TYR A 149 10.91 8.43 12.45
C TYR A 149 10.87 8.37 10.92
N THR A 150 10.21 7.34 10.35
CA THR A 150 10.00 7.26 8.89
C THR A 150 8.71 8.00 8.52
N SER A 151 8.87 9.19 7.95
CA SER A 151 7.79 9.96 7.32
C SER A 151 8.40 10.80 6.19
N GLY A 152 7.77 10.82 5.03
CA GLY A 152 8.28 11.51 3.84
C GLY A 152 9.03 10.61 2.86
N SER A 153 9.16 9.31 3.16
CA SER A 153 9.94 8.40 2.32
C SER A 153 9.09 7.79 1.20
N VAL A 154 9.74 7.57 0.05
CA VAL A 154 9.26 6.65 -0.99
C VAL A 154 10.17 5.43 -0.93
N VAL A 155 9.62 4.29 -0.55
CA VAL A 155 10.38 3.05 -0.44
C VAL A 155 10.15 2.24 -1.71
N GLU A 156 11.18 2.17 -2.55
CA GLU A 156 11.15 1.36 -3.76
C GLU A 156 11.34 -0.13 -3.43
N ILE A 157 10.54 -0.99 -4.07
CA ILE A 157 10.64 -2.44 -3.95
C ILE A 157 10.59 -3.03 -5.36
N SER A 158 11.76 -3.10 -6.01
CA SER A 158 11.86 -3.44 -7.42
C SER A 158 12.66 -4.69 -7.75
N GLY A 159 13.27 -5.34 -6.75
CA GLY A 159 14.22 -6.42 -7.03
C GLY A 159 15.45 -5.96 -7.82
N GLY A 160 15.74 -4.65 -7.81
CA GLY A 160 16.89 -4.05 -8.50
C GLY A 160 16.64 -3.72 -9.97
N ARG A 161 15.44 -3.23 -10.32
CA ARG A 161 15.06 -2.83 -11.68
C ARG A 161 15.28 -1.33 -11.98
N THR A 162 15.98 -0.61 -11.09
CA THR A 162 16.15 0.86 -11.11
C THR A 162 16.76 1.39 -12.40
#